data_AF-A0A8J2Y8L2-F1
#
_entry.id   AF-A0A8J2Y8L2-F1
#
_cell.length_a   1.000
_cell.length_b   1.000
_cell.length_c   1.000
_cell.angle_alpha   90.00
_cell.angle_beta   90.00
_cell.angle_gamma   90.00
#
_symmetry.space_group_name_H-M   'P 1'
#
loop_
_entity.id
_entity.type
_entity.pdbx_description
1 polymer ?
#
loop_
_entity_poly.entity_id
_entity_poly.type
_entity_poly.pdbx_seq_one_letter_code
_entity_poly.pdbx_strand_id
1 'polypeptide(L)' 'MEKTTPLPGKINLSRLEKKYQRLVERAYNLRQSDDSLSDVFYFEAEKVLTQLRLLRSNLLN' A
#
# COMPACT_ATOMS: atom_id res chain seq x y z
N MET A 1 10.12 28.97 7.32
CA MET A 1 9.25 27.78 7.27
C MET A 1 10.14 26.56 7.44
N GLU A 2 10.20 25.97 8.63
CA GLU A 2 10.91 24.71 8.83
C GLU A 2 10.22 23.61 8.01
N LYS A 3 10.90 23.10 6.98
CA LYS A 3 10.49 21.86 6.32
C LYS A 3 10.83 20.73 7.28
N THR A 4 9.85 20.27 8.06
CA THR A 4 10.03 19.10 8.92
C THR A 4 10.27 17.89 8.03
N THR A 5 11.53 17.47 7.90
CA THR A 5 11.90 16.27 7.15
C THR A 5 11.19 15.06 7.79
N PRO A 6 10.35 14.32 7.06
CA PRO A 6 9.67 13.19 7.63
C PRO A 6 10.68 12.11 8.02
N LEU A 7 10.50 11.53 9.21
CA LEU A 7 11.32 10.44 9.71
C LEU A 7 11.34 9.28 8.69
N PRO A 8 12.47 8.59 8.48
CA PRO A 8 12.60 7.50 7.50
C PRO A 8 11.49 6.44 7.58
N GLY A 9 11.05 6.07 8.79
CA GLY A 9 9.93 5.15 9.00
C GLY A 9 8.58 5.67 8.47
N LYS A 10 8.32 6.98 8.61
CA LYS A 10 7.11 7.64 8.07
C LYS A 10 7.13 7.71 6.54
N ILE A 11 8.31 7.90 5.93
CA ILE A 11 8.48 7.89 4.46
C ILE A 11 8.16 6.50 3.90
N ASN A 12 8.67 5.44 4.54
CA ASN A 12 8.41 4.06 4.12
C ASN A 12 6.93 3.68 4.26
N LEU A 13 6.28 4.14 5.34
CA LEU A 13 4.85 3.94 5.57
C LEU A 13 4.01 4.59 4.47
N SER A 14 4.24 5.88 4.19
CA SER A 14 3.48 6.62 3.16
C SER A 14 3.67 6.02 1.76
N ARG A 15 4.88 5.51 1.46
CA ARG A 15 5.16 4.84 0.19
C ARG A 15 4.38 3.53 0.05
N LEU A 16 4.31 2.73 1.11
CA LEU A 16 3.55 1.48 1.13
C LEU A 16 2.04 1.74 1.05
N GLU A 17 1.52 2.76 1.75
CA GLU A 17 0.10 3.16 1.67
C GLU A 17 -0.29 3.54 0.25
N LYS A 18 0.50 4.39 -0.39
CA LYS A 18 0.29 4.77 -1.80
C LYS A 18 0.38 3.58 -2.74
N LYS A 19 1.28 2.62 -2.47
CA LYS A 19 1.39 1.39 -3.28
C LYS A 19 0.13 0.53 -3.12
N TYR A 20 -0.33 0.32 -1.90
CA TYR A 20 -1.56 -0.42 -1.60
C TYR A 20 -2.76 0.19 -2.33
N GLN A 21 -2.97 1.51 -2.19
CA GLN A 21 -4.07 2.22 -2.85
C GLN A 21 -4.08 2.02 -4.37
N ARG A 22 -2.92 2.19 -5.03
CA ARG A 22 -2.81 1.99 -6.48
C ARG A 22 -3.12 0.56 -6.93
N LEU A 23 -2.74 -0.43 -6.12
CA LEU A 23 -3.02 -1.84 -6.45
C LEU A 23 -4.53 -2.13 -6.34
N VAL A 24 -5.18 -1.65 -5.28
CA VAL A 24 -6.65 -1.80 -5.10
C VAL A 24 -7.41 -1.09 -6.21
N GLU A 25 -7.03 0.14 -6.54
CA GLU A 25 -7.66 0.90 -7.63
C GLU A 25 -7.52 0.17 -8.97
N ARG A 26 -6.33 -0.35 -9.26
CA ARG A 26 -6.08 -1.08 -10.51
C ARG A 26 -6.85 -2.39 -10.57
N ALA A 27 -6.92 -3.13 -9.46
CA ALA A 27 -7.74 -4.34 -9.36
C ALA A 27 -9.22 -4.02 -9.64
N TYR A 28 -9.76 -3.00 -8.96
CA TYR A 28 -11.15 -2.58 -9.14
C TYR A 28 -11.46 -2.19 -10.59
N ASN A 29 -10.58 -1.43 -11.23
CA ASN A 29 -10.76 -1.00 -12.61
C ASN A 29 -10.73 -2.17 -13.61
N LEU A 30 -9.96 -3.22 -13.31
CA LEU A 30 -9.82 -4.39 -14.17
C LEU A 30 -10.91 -5.45 -13.94
N ARG A 31 -11.64 -5.39 -12.83
CA ARG A 31 -12.61 -6.40 -12.42
C ARG A 31 -13.60 -6.84 -13.50
N GLN A 32 -14.01 -5.94 -14.39
CA GLN A 32 -14.96 -6.26 -15.46
C GLN A 32 -14.30 -6.57 -16.81
N SER A 33 -13.07 -6.12 -17.04
CA SER A 33 -12.37 -6.25 -18.33
C SER A 33 -11.35 -7.39 -18.36
N ASP A 34 -10.74 -7.69 -17.21
CA ASP A 34 -9.71 -8.71 -17.02
C ASP A 34 -9.73 -9.16 -15.55
N ASP A 35 -10.66 -10.05 -15.24
CA ASP A 35 -10.92 -10.53 -13.88
C ASP A 35 -9.70 -11.28 -13.30
N SER A 36 -9.00 -12.04 -14.15
CA SER A 36 -7.78 -12.74 -13.74
C SER A 36 -6.66 -11.76 -13.33
N LEU A 37 -6.47 -10.67 -14.08
CA LEU A 37 -5.49 -9.66 -13.71
C LEU A 37 -5.96 -8.83 -12.50
N SER A 38 -7.26 -8.60 -12.35
CA SER A 38 -7.85 -8.01 -11.14
C SER A 38 -7.48 -8.81 -9.89
N ASP A 39 -7.66 -10.13 -9.90
CA ASP A 39 -7.31 -11.02 -8.79
C ASP A 39 -5.82 -10.95 -8.44
N VAL A 40 -4.95 -10.92 -9.45
CA VAL A 40 -3.50 -10.74 -9.24
C VAL A 40 -3.21 -9.43 -8.52
N PHE A 41 -3.83 -8.32 -8.93
CA PHE A 41 -3.62 -7.04 -8.27
C PHE A 41 -4.18 -7.00 -6.84
N TYR A 42 -5.32 -7.64 -6.57
CA TYR A 42 -5.84 -7.79 -5.21
C TYR A 42 -4.90 -8.60 -4.32
N PHE A 43 -4.37 -9.71 -4.82
CA PHE A 43 -3.40 -10.52 -4.08
C PHE A 43 -2.12 -9.73 -3.74
N GLU A 44 -1.61 -8.96 -4.69
CA GLU A 44 -0.47 -8.07 -4.44
C GLU A 44 -0.81 -6.95 -3.45
N ALA A 45 -2.03 -6.42 -3.45
CA ALA A 45 -2.48 -5.43 -2.47
C ALA A 45 -2.47 -6.01 -1.05
N GLU A 46 -2.95 -7.24 -0.85
CA GLU A 46 -2.95 -7.91 0.46
C GLU A 46 -1.54 -8.12 1.03
N LYS A 47 -0.56 -8.44 0.18
CA LYS A 47 0.85 -8.50 0.60
C LYS A 47 1.35 -7.16 1.12
N VAL A 48 1.04 -6.06 0.42
CA VAL A 48 1.44 -4.72 0.84
C VAL A 48 0.71 -4.30 2.12
N LEU A 49 -0.57 -4.66 2.27
CA LEU A 49 -1.36 -4.41 3.47
C LEU A 49 -0.77 -5.13 4.69
N THR A 50 -0.31 -6.36 4.52
CA THR A 50 0.39 -7.13 5.57
C THR A 50 1.67 -6.41 6.01
N GLN A 51 2.48 -5.94 5.06
CA GLN A 51 3.69 -5.16 5.37
C GLN A 51 3.38 -3.86 6.10
N LEU A 52 2.29 -3.16 5.70
CA LEU A 52 1.84 -1.94 6.37
C LEU A 52 1.43 -2.20 7.82
N ARG A 53 0.70 -3.28 8.09
CA ARG A 53 0.28 -3.66 9.45
C ARG A 53 1.49 -3.94 10.34
N LEU A 54 2.48 -4.67 9.83
CA LEU A 54 3.73 -4.96 10.55
C LEU A 54 4.51 -3.67 10.86
N LEU A 55 4.67 -2.79 9.87
CA LEU A 55 5.39 -1.54 10.05
C LEU A 55 4.68 -0.60 11.06
N ARG A 56 3.35 -0.51 11.00
CA ARG A 56 2.57 0.25 11.99
C ARG A 56 2.71 -0.32 13.39
N SER A 57 2.64 -1.64 13.54
CA SER A 57 2.82 -2.32 14.83
C SER A 57 4.18 -1.98 15.44
N ASN A 58 5.26 -2.09 14.65
CA ASN A 58 6.62 -1.79 15.11
C ASN A 58 6.86 -0.31 15.46
N LEU A 59 6.03 0.61 14.96
CA LEU A 59 6.13 2.05 15.27
C LEU A 59 5.34 2.46 16.51
N LEU A 60 4.43 1.60 16.98
CA LEU A 60 3.55 1.84 18.13
C LEU A 60 4.02 1.13 19.41
N ASN A 61 5.03 0.25 19.29
CA ASN A 61 5.75 -0.39 20.40
C ASN A 61 7.05 0.36 20.67
#